data_AF-A0A1B6F9Y6-F1
#
_entry.id   AF-A0A1B6F9Y6-F1
#
_cell.length_a   1.000
_cell.length_b   1.000
_cell.length_c   1.000
_cell.angle_alpha   90.00
_cell.angle_beta   90.00
_cell.angle_gamma   90.00
#
_symmetry.space_group_name_H-M   'P 1'
#
loop_
_entity.id
_entity.type
_entity.pdbx_description
1 polymer ?
#
loop_
_entity_poly.entity_id
_entity_poly.type
_entity_poly.pdbx_seq_one_letter_code
_entity_poly.pdbx_strand_id
1 'polypeptide(L)'
;DGQKVFEELLLDADWALNAGNWMWLSASAFFSQFYRVYSPVAFGKKTDKLGDYIRKYVPEVRKLPSEYIYEPWEAPLSVQRQAKCVVGTDYPRRVVIHEEVYKNNIGRMSAAYKQTKESKVAAEKSTKRPSSQNERKPKDSPRKKAKTNTLKDYFKK
;
A
#
# COMPACT_ATOMS: atom_id res chain seq x y z
N ASP A 1 11.87 -2.31 3.84
CA ASP A 1 12.07 -2.54 5.28
C ASP A 1 10.96 -3.33 5.93
N GLY A 2 9.69 -2.93 5.85
CA GLY A 2 8.57 -3.70 6.43
C GLY A 2 8.49 -5.18 5.98
N GLN A 3 8.64 -5.44 4.66
CA GLN A 3 8.69 -6.81 4.13
C GLN A 3 9.75 -7.68 4.80
N LYS A 4 10.94 -7.15 5.05
CA LYS A 4 12.06 -7.88 5.66
C LYS A 4 11.74 -8.32 7.09
N VAL A 5 11.09 -7.45 7.86
CA VAL A 5 10.65 -7.77 9.23
C VAL A 5 9.63 -8.92 9.21
N PHE A 6 8.70 -8.92 8.26
CA PHE A 6 7.71 -9.98 8.13
C PHE A 6 8.35 -11.29 7.67
N GLU A 7 9.32 -11.22 6.77
CA GLU A 7 10.08 -12.37 6.29
C GLU A 7 10.91 -13.03 7.40
N GLU A 8 11.36 -12.25 8.39
CA GLU A 8 12.10 -12.76 9.54
C GLU A 8 11.19 -13.36 10.63
N LEU A 9 10.06 -12.72 10.93
CA LEU A 9 9.29 -13.01 12.14
C LEU A 9 8.04 -13.87 11.93
N LEU A 10 7.51 -13.95 10.71
CA LEU A 10 6.31 -14.72 10.45
C LEU A 10 6.60 -16.21 10.30
N LEU A 11 5.86 -17.05 11.03
CA LEU A 11 5.92 -18.51 10.90
C LEU A 11 5.41 -19.01 9.54
N ASP A 12 4.52 -18.24 8.90
CA ASP A 12 3.93 -18.49 7.60
C ASP A 12 4.56 -17.63 6.49
N ALA A 13 5.82 -17.20 6.69
CA ALA A 13 6.53 -16.39 5.72
C ALA A 13 6.59 -17.08 4.34
N ASP A 14 5.94 -16.45 3.37
CA ASP A 14 6.02 -16.79 1.95
C ASP A 14 6.50 -15.56 1.17
N TRP A 15 7.57 -15.71 0.40
CA TRP A 15 8.20 -14.60 -0.31
C TRP A 15 7.23 -13.90 -1.29
N ALA A 16 6.46 -14.65 -2.07
CA ALA A 16 5.59 -14.12 -3.10
C ALA A 16 4.36 -13.42 -2.49
N LEU A 17 3.73 -14.07 -1.51
CA LEU A 17 2.59 -13.49 -0.79
C LEU A 17 3.00 -12.24 -0.01
N ASN A 18 4.16 -12.26 0.66
CA ASN A 18 4.67 -11.11 1.40
C ASN A 18 4.93 -9.93 0.45
N ALA A 19 5.71 -10.14 -0.63
CA ALA A 19 5.99 -9.10 -1.62
C ALA A 19 4.70 -8.52 -2.23
N GLY A 20 3.76 -9.38 -2.65
CA GLY A 20 2.49 -8.98 -3.23
C GLY A 20 1.64 -8.12 -2.30
N ASN A 21 1.49 -8.53 -1.04
CA ASN A 21 0.71 -7.80 -0.04
C ASN A 21 1.35 -6.47 0.35
N TRP A 22 2.68 -6.39 0.47
CA TRP A 22 3.36 -5.11 0.72
C TRP A 22 3.14 -4.12 -0.42
N MET A 23 3.25 -4.56 -1.68
CA MET A 23 2.97 -3.71 -2.84
C MET A 23 1.50 -3.28 -2.93
N TRP A 24 0.57 -4.14 -2.52
CA TRP A 24 -0.84 -3.79 -2.42
C TRP A 24 -1.06 -2.70 -1.37
N LEU A 25 -0.62 -2.93 -0.13
CA LEU A 25 -0.87 -2.02 1.00
C LEU A 25 -0.20 -0.65 0.81
N SER A 26 0.96 -0.59 0.14
CA SER A 26 1.63 0.67 -0.20
C SER A 26 1.02 1.37 -1.42
N ALA A 27 -0.01 0.78 -2.05
CA ALA A 27 -0.57 1.21 -3.33
C ALA A 27 0.52 1.37 -4.41
N SER A 28 1.49 0.47 -4.45
CA SER A 28 2.54 0.44 -5.47
C SER A 28 2.17 -0.45 -6.65
N ALA A 29 1.43 -1.54 -6.39
CA ALA A 29 0.88 -2.43 -7.42
C ALA A 29 -0.50 -2.97 -6.98
N PHE A 30 -1.30 -3.44 -7.95
CA PHE A 30 -2.63 -4.05 -7.79
C PHE A 30 -3.74 -3.15 -7.21
N PHE A 31 -3.38 -2.19 -6.36
CA PHE A 31 -4.28 -1.24 -5.71
C PHE A 31 -3.76 0.18 -5.89
N SER A 32 -4.66 1.13 -6.17
CA SER A 32 -4.31 2.52 -6.49
C SER A 32 -5.09 3.57 -5.71
N GLN A 33 -6.01 3.16 -4.83
CA GLN A 33 -6.79 4.10 -4.01
C GLN A 33 -6.00 4.48 -2.75
N PHE A 34 -4.84 5.12 -2.92
CA PHE A 34 -3.92 5.51 -1.84
C PHE A 34 -4.53 6.49 -0.82
N TYR A 35 -5.68 7.12 -1.13
CA TYR A 35 -6.44 7.93 -0.19
C TYR A 35 -7.17 7.11 0.89
N ARG A 36 -7.27 5.78 0.74
CA ARG A 36 -7.78 4.89 1.79
C ARG A 36 -6.68 4.62 2.81
N VAL A 37 -6.63 5.42 3.86
CA VAL A 37 -5.66 5.29 4.95
C VAL A 37 -6.37 4.83 6.22
N TYR A 38 -5.81 3.80 6.86
CA TYR A 38 -6.34 3.30 8.13
C TYR A 38 -5.95 4.21 9.29
N SER A 39 -6.91 4.54 10.14
CA SER A 39 -6.65 5.21 11.42
C SER A 39 -6.25 4.15 12.45
N PRO A 40 -5.08 4.30 13.12
CA PRO A 40 -4.64 3.37 14.16
C PRO A 40 -5.58 3.38 15.39
N VAL A 41 -6.37 4.44 15.56
CA VAL A 41 -7.35 4.58 16.65
C VAL A 41 -8.70 4.03 16.21
N ALA A 42 -9.27 4.56 15.12
CA ALA A 42 -10.66 4.26 14.77
C ALA A 42 -10.84 2.79 14.32
N PHE A 43 -9.83 2.22 13.66
CA PHE A 43 -9.87 0.81 13.25
C PHE A 43 -9.95 -0.12 14.46
N GLY A 44 -9.11 0.13 15.48
CA GLY A 44 -9.10 -0.62 16.72
C GLY A 44 -10.42 -0.48 17.49
N LYS A 45 -10.89 0.76 17.72
CA LYS A 45 -12.19 1.02 18.38
C LYS A 45 -13.37 0.31 17.70
N LYS A 46 -13.33 0.17 16.38
CA LYS A 46 -14.37 -0.52 15.61
C LYS A 46 -14.31 -2.04 15.76
N THR A 47 -13.11 -2.61 15.84
CA THR A 47 -12.88 -4.07 15.79
C THR A 47 -12.83 -4.72 17.16
N ASP A 48 -12.27 -4.03 18.16
CA ASP A 48 -12.16 -4.48 19.54
C ASP A 48 -12.51 -3.33 20.48
N LYS A 49 -13.79 -3.26 20.88
CA LYS A 49 -14.33 -2.13 21.67
C LYS A 49 -13.73 -2.04 23.07
N LEU A 50 -13.31 -3.16 23.66
CA LEU A 50 -12.77 -3.21 25.02
C LEU A 50 -11.24 -3.14 25.05
N GLY A 51 -10.60 -3.33 23.90
CA GLY A 51 -9.16 -3.35 23.74
C GLY A 51 -8.52 -4.60 24.33
N ASP A 52 -9.25 -5.72 24.40
CA ASP A 52 -8.77 -6.98 24.98
C ASP A 52 -7.50 -7.48 24.27
N TYR A 53 -7.41 -7.26 22.95
CA TYR A 53 -6.20 -7.57 22.18
C TYR A 53 -5.01 -6.74 22.68
N ILE A 54 -5.19 -5.44 22.85
CA ILE A 54 -4.14 -4.54 23.35
C ILE A 54 -3.75 -4.94 24.78
N ARG A 55 -4.71 -5.20 25.67
CA ARG A 55 -4.44 -5.62 27.06
C ARG A 55 -3.62 -6.92 27.14
N LYS A 56 -3.80 -7.81 26.16
CA LYS A 56 -3.06 -9.07 26.06
C LYS A 56 -1.60 -8.84 25.68
N TYR A 57 -1.34 -8.08 24.62
CA TYR A 57 0.00 -7.96 24.02
C TYR A 57 0.81 -6.75 24.50
N VAL A 58 0.16 -5.75 25.09
CA VAL A 58 0.77 -4.51 25.60
C VAL A 58 0.42 -4.40 27.10
N PRO A 59 1.13 -5.15 27.97
CA PRO A 59 0.76 -5.26 29.38
C PRO A 59 0.81 -3.93 30.15
N GLU A 60 1.62 -2.98 29.72
CA GLU A 60 1.76 -1.66 30.34
C GLU A 60 0.47 -0.83 30.30
N VAL A 61 -0.35 -0.98 29.25
CA VAL A 61 -1.64 -0.29 29.15
C VAL A 61 -2.82 -1.09 29.72
N ARG A 62 -2.58 -2.30 30.25
CA ARG A 62 -3.64 -3.25 30.64
C ARG A 62 -4.63 -2.71 31.67
N LYS A 63 -4.22 -1.74 32.49
CA LYS A 63 -5.07 -1.17 33.55
C LYS A 63 -5.74 0.15 33.16
N LEU A 64 -5.48 0.65 31.95
CA LEU A 64 -6.16 1.86 31.46
C LEU A 64 -7.66 1.57 31.25
N PRO A 65 -8.55 2.52 31.57
CA PRO A 65 -9.95 2.42 31.19
C PRO A 65 -10.12 2.21 29.67
N SER A 66 -11.14 1.45 29.25
CA SER A 66 -11.34 1.12 27.83
C SER A 66 -11.57 2.34 26.93
N GLU A 67 -12.05 3.45 27.48
CA GLU A 67 -12.20 4.71 26.74
C GLU A 67 -10.85 5.30 26.27
N TYR A 68 -9.76 5.03 27.00
CA TYR A 68 -8.42 5.56 26.74
C TYR A 68 -7.45 4.54 26.12
N ILE A 69 -7.85 3.27 25.97
CA ILE A 69 -6.90 2.22 25.56
C ILE A 69 -6.28 2.45 24.17
N TYR A 70 -7.03 3.06 23.27
CA TYR A 70 -6.56 3.42 21.92
C TYR A 70 -5.89 4.80 21.85
N GLU A 71 -6.11 5.63 22.88
CA GLU A 71 -5.65 7.03 22.93
C GLU A 71 -5.13 7.36 24.35
N PRO A 72 -4.10 6.66 24.85
CA PRO A 72 -3.65 6.80 26.24
C PRO A 72 -3.14 8.20 26.57
N TRP A 73 -2.74 8.98 25.56
CA TRP A 73 -2.30 10.37 25.71
C TRP A 73 -3.45 11.35 26.04
N GLU A 74 -4.71 10.99 25.76
CA GLU A 74 -5.89 11.80 26.15
C GLU A 74 -6.33 11.51 27.59
N ALA A 75 -5.82 10.45 28.21
CA ALA A 75 -6.17 10.11 29.60
C ALA A 75 -5.66 11.20 30.55
N PRO A 76 -6.49 11.69 31.50
CA PRO A 76 -6.02 12.58 32.56
C PRO A 76 -4.86 11.95 33.35
N LEU A 77 -3.93 12.78 33.83
CA LEU A 77 -2.75 12.28 34.56
C LEU A 77 -3.13 11.48 35.82
N SER A 78 -4.26 11.79 36.45
CA SER A 78 -4.81 11.01 37.57
C SER A 78 -5.16 9.58 37.16
N VAL A 79 -5.82 9.42 36.02
CA VAL A 79 -6.19 8.11 35.44
C VAL A 79 -4.93 7.33 35.05
N GLN A 80 -3.97 7.99 34.39
CA GLN A 80 -2.70 7.37 34.03
C GLN A 80 -1.94 6.85 35.26
N ARG A 81 -1.87 7.65 36.33
CA ARG A 81 -1.25 7.25 37.61
C ARG A 81 -1.98 6.09 38.27
N GLN A 82 -3.32 6.11 38.29
CA GLN A 82 -4.12 5.01 38.84
C GLN A 82 -3.92 3.70 38.06
N ALA A 83 -3.82 3.80 36.73
CA ALA A 83 -3.52 2.68 35.86
C ALA A 83 -2.04 2.22 35.92
N LYS A 84 -1.15 3.01 36.53
CA LYS A 84 0.31 2.80 36.50
C LYS A 84 0.87 2.77 35.07
N CYS A 85 0.36 3.67 34.23
CA CYS A 85 0.73 3.81 32.83
C CYS A 85 0.83 5.31 32.48
N VAL A 86 1.94 5.95 32.89
CA VAL A 86 2.21 7.35 32.58
C VAL A 86 2.83 7.46 31.19
N VAL A 87 2.15 8.16 30.28
CA VAL A 87 2.62 8.38 28.91
C VAL A 87 3.87 9.25 28.92
N GLY A 88 4.92 8.77 28.25
CA GLY A 88 6.26 9.34 28.25
C GLY A 88 7.22 8.71 29.25
N THR A 89 6.73 7.87 30.17
CA THR A 89 7.55 7.15 31.16
C THR A 89 7.34 5.64 31.03
N ASP A 90 6.12 5.17 31.28
CA ASP A 90 5.78 3.73 31.28
C ASP A 90 5.32 3.27 29.89
N TYR A 91 4.75 4.18 29.10
CA TYR A 91 4.32 3.95 27.71
C TYR A 91 4.80 5.11 26.84
N PRO A 92 5.32 4.89 25.62
CA PRO A 92 5.88 5.96 24.80
C PRO A 92 4.84 7.02 24.42
N ARG A 93 5.32 8.26 24.22
CA ARG A 93 4.53 9.29 23.54
C ARG A 93 4.31 8.88 22.08
N ARG A 94 3.22 9.39 21.48
CA ARG A 94 2.98 9.22 20.04
C ARG A 94 4.22 9.65 19.26
N VAL A 95 4.69 8.77 18.39
CA VAL A 95 5.82 9.07 17.48
C VAL A 95 5.43 10.11 16.44
N VAL A 96 4.15 10.09 16.01
CA VAL A 96 3.60 11.00 15.00
C VAL A 96 2.17 11.41 15.35
N ILE A 97 1.74 12.56 14.83
CA ILE A 97 0.34 12.98 14.80
C ILE A 97 -0.27 12.48 13.49
N HIS A 98 -1.27 11.61 13.57
CA HIS A 98 -1.78 10.87 12.42
C HIS A 98 -2.35 11.81 11.35
N GLU A 99 -3.08 12.84 11.75
CA GLU A 99 -3.76 13.80 10.88
C GLU A 99 -2.76 14.60 10.03
N GLU A 100 -1.60 14.90 10.58
CA GLU A 100 -0.52 15.63 9.90
C GLU A 100 0.20 14.72 8.91
N VAL A 101 0.63 13.55 9.38
CA VAL A 101 1.37 12.58 8.54
C VAL A 101 0.49 12.04 7.42
N TYR A 102 -0.80 11.82 7.68
CA TYR A 102 -1.79 11.46 6.67
C TYR A 102 -1.80 12.47 5.52
N LYS A 103 -2.00 13.76 5.82
CA LYS A 103 -2.05 14.82 4.79
C LYS A 103 -0.76 14.88 3.97
N ASN A 104 0.39 14.84 4.66
CA ASN A 104 1.71 14.88 4.02
C ASN A 104 1.92 13.68 3.09
N ASN A 105 1.57 12.48 3.53
CA ASN A 105 1.76 11.26 2.75
C ASN A 105 0.83 11.20 1.54
N ILE A 106 -0.44 11.64 1.67
CA ILE A 106 -1.35 11.76 0.52
C ILE A 106 -0.80 12.73 -0.53
N GLY A 107 -0.25 13.86 -0.10
CA GLY A 107 0.40 14.82 -1.00
C GLY A 107 1.57 14.18 -1.77
N ARG A 108 2.44 13.45 -1.07
CA ARG A 108 3.58 12.73 -1.68
C ARG A 108 3.13 11.66 -2.66
N MET A 109 2.13 10.86 -2.30
CA MET A 109 1.58 9.81 -3.16
C MET A 109 0.94 10.40 -4.41
N SER A 110 0.17 11.47 -4.29
CA SER A 110 -0.41 12.19 -5.42
C SER A 110 0.67 12.68 -6.40
N ALA A 111 1.75 13.28 -5.88
CA ALA A 111 2.89 13.72 -6.69
C ALA A 111 3.58 12.55 -7.40
N ALA A 112 3.86 11.45 -6.70
CA ALA A 112 4.51 10.27 -7.27
C ALA A 112 3.67 9.63 -8.40
N TYR A 113 2.35 9.55 -8.21
CA TYR A 113 1.41 9.05 -9.22
C TYR A 113 1.36 9.96 -10.45
N LYS A 114 1.34 11.28 -10.25
CA LYS A 114 1.40 12.27 -11.33
C LYS A 114 2.68 12.12 -12.14
N GLN A 115 3.83 12.06 -11.46
CA GLN A 115 5.14 11.89 -12.10
C GLN A 115 5.18 10.59 -12.92
N THR A 116 4.71 9.48 -12.36
CA THR A 116 4.67 8.19 -13.07
C THR A 116 3.81 8.25 -14.33
N LYS A 117 2.67 8.94 -14.28
CA LYS A 117 1.79 9.14 -15.43
C LYS A 117 2.49 9.97 -16.52
N GLU A 118 3.15 11.06 -16.13
CA GLU A 118 3.89 11.93 -17.06
C GLU A 118 5.06 11.19 -17.70
N SER A 119 5.83 10.41 -16.93
CA SER A 119 6.92 9.57 -17.44
C SER A 119 6.44 8.53 -18.46
N LYS A 120 5.30 7.87 -18.21
CA LYS A 120 4.70 6.92 -19.15
C LYS A 120 4.30 7.61 -20.46
N VAL A 121 3.64 8.76 -20.38
CA VAL A 121 3.24 9.54 -21.57
C VAL A 121 4.47 10.00 -22.38
N ALA A 122 5.55 10.40 -21.70
CA ALA A 122 6.79 10.80 -22.37
C ALA A 122 7.47 9.61 -23.09
N ALA A 123 7.50 8.43 -22.46
CA ALA A 123 8.07 7.21 -23.05
C ALA A 123 7.27 6.72 -24.28
N GLU A 124 5.94 6.86 -24.26
CA GLU A 124 5.08 6.53 -25.41
C GLU A 124 5.24 7.50 -26.58
N LYS A 125 5.56 8.78 -26.30
CA LYS A 125 5.84 9.79 -27.34
C LYS A 125 7.21 9.58 -27.99
N SER A 126 8.22 9.16 -27.23
CA SER A 126 9.58 8.93 -27.78
C SER A 126 9.67 7.67 -28.64
N THR A 127 8.86 6.65 -28.35
CA THR A 127 8.78 5.41 -29.16
C THR A 127 8.03 5.59 -30.48
N LYS A 128 7.24 6.67 -30.64
CA LYS A 128 6.60 7.06 -31.91
C LYS A 128 7.45 8.10 -32.67
N ARG A 129 8.62 7.71 -33.19
CA ARG A 129 9.31 8.50 -34.23
C ARG A 129 8.58 8.35 -35.59
N PRO A 130 8.48 9.40 -36.42
CA PRO A 130 7.83 9.30 -37.72
C PRO A 130 8.68 8.41 -38.64
N SER A 131 8.04 7.46 -39.31
CA SER A 131 8.62 6.74 -40.44
C SER A 131 9.12 7.76 -41.47
N SER A 132 10.43 7.76 -41.74
CA SER A 132 11.02 8.52 -42.84
C SER A 132 10.26 8.22 -44.14
N GLN A 133 10.01 9.27 -44.91
CA GLN A 133 9.27 9.26 -46.16
C GLN A 133 9.76 8.14 -47.10
N ASN A 134 8.80 7.34 -47.57
CA ASN A 134 8.94 6.31 -48.58
C ASN A 134 9.37 6.94 -49.92
N GLU A 135 10.60 6.65 -50.38
CA GLU A 135 10.89 6.69 -51.81
C GLU A 135 10.11 5.56 -52.50
N ARG A 136 9.17 5.92 -53.36
CA ARG A 136 8.42 4.97 -54.19
C ARG A 136 9.35 4.40 -55.27
N LYS A 137 9.57 3.09 -55.28
CA LYS A 137 9.98 2.34 -56.48
C LYS A 137 8.86 1.39 -56.94
N PRO A 138 8.71 1.15 -58.26
CA PRO A 138 7.51 0.53 -58.82
C PRO A 138 7.48 -0.99 -58.59
N LYS A 139 6.25 -1.51 -58.54
CA LYS A 139 5.89 -2.92 -58.38
C LYS A 139 6.30 -3.74 -59.60
N ASP A 140 6.78 -4.97 -59.37
CA ASP A 140 6.35 -6.12 -60.16
C ASP A 140 6.60 -7.47 -59.47
N SER A 141 5.69 -8.41 -59.73
CA SER A 141 5.73 -9.88 -59.51
C SER A 141 4.89 -10.50 -58.37
N PRO A 142 4.27 -11.69 -58.61
CA PRO A 142 3.00 -12.07 -58.01
C PRO A 142 3.11 -12.84 -56.68
N ARG A 143 2.13 -12.57 -55.81
CA ARG A 143 2.00 -13.08 -54.44
C ARG A 143 1.46 -14.52 -54.42
N LYS A 144 2.27 -15.50 -53.97
CA LYS A 144 1.75 -16.80 -53.52
C LYS A 144 1.06 -16.63 -52.15
N LYS A 145 -0.23 -17.00 -52.06
CA LYS A 145 -1.01 -16.97 -50.81
C LYS A 145 -0.56 -18.10 -49.87
N ALA A 146 0.07 -17.77 -48.75
CA ALA A 146 0.21 -18.67 -47.62
C ALA A 146 -1.09 -18.67 -46.80
N LYS A 147 -1.60 -19.84 -46.44
CA LYS A 147 -2.80 -20.02 -45.61
C LYS A 147 -2.50 -19.59 -44.18
N THR A 148 -3.27 -18.64 -43.65
CA THR A 148 -3.30 -18.30 -42.22
C THR A 148 -4.29 -19.21 -41.52
N ASN A 149 -3.82 -20.06 -40.61
CA ASN A 149 -4.68 -20.79 -39.68
C ASN A 149 -5.29 -19.80 -38.67
N THR A 150 -6.54 -20.03 -38.31
CA THR A 150 -7.28 -19.13 -37.40
C THR A 150 -7.38 -19.76 -36.01
N LEU A 151 -7.59 -18.92 -34.99
CA LEU A 151 -7.77 -19.33 -33.58
C LEU A 151 -8.89 -20.37 -33.36
N LYS A 152 -9.76 -20.60 -34.33
CA LYS A 152 -10.79 -21.65 -34.30
C LYS A 152 -10.22 -23.06 -34.46
N ASP A 153 -9.00 -23.19 -35.00
CA ASP A 153 -8.34 -24.49 -35.23
C ASP A 153 -7.77 -25.11 -33.94
N TYR A 154 -7.67 -24.34 -32.85
CA TYR A 154 -7.08 -24.77 -31.58
C TYR A 154 -8.09 -25.30 -30.54
N PHE A 155 -9.40 -25.16 -30.77
CA PHE A 155 -10.44 -25.56 -29.80
C PHE A 155 -11.21 -26.83 -30.21
N LYS A 156 -10.58 -27.72 -30.99
CA LYS A 156 -11.02 -29.10 -31.13
C LYS A 156 -9.97 -30.05 -30.56
N LYS A 157 -10.13 -30.34 -29.27
CA LYS A 157 -9.92 -31.66 -28.68
C LYS A 157 -10.61 -31.72 -27.33
#